data_AF-A0A915CMK5-F1
#
_entry.id   AF-A0A915CMK5-F1
#
_cell.length_a   1.000
_cell.length_b   1.000
_cell.length_c   1.000
_cell.angle_alpha   90.00
_cell.angle_beta   90.00
_cell.angle_gamma   90.00
#
_symmetry.space_group_name_H-M   'P 1'
#
loop_
_entity.id
_entity.type
_entity.pdbx_description
1 polymer ?
#
loop_
_entity_poly.entity_id
_entity_poly.type
_entity_poly.pdbx_seq_one_letter_code
_entity_poly.pdbx_strand_id
1 'polypeptide(L)'
;MMCSFCAFCYRGPPGCDCADCPKTPVGPLIMTHHWADFRTGDDFPTGKAVRALNRSLQTVPAENPDQFVALWWKDCCMLLLGGHEYRKNIGSLQILFELPEHVRGFDYDWRPFPEAAKFGDKEWHPVHVNHHKGDISPGVVMVDGKELLGKVDVRNERASAGTAGAEKLLVGPAVHSCKVLCRRAKPGCKFD
;
A
#
# COMPACT_ATOMS: atom_id res chain seq x y z
N MET A 1 11.29 26.04 2.37
CA MET A 1 12.16 25.06 1.69
C MET A 1 11.78 25.10 0.22
N MET A 2 12.72 25.45 -0.67
CA MET A 2 12.45 25.66 -2.09
C MET A 2 12.75 24.34 -2.82
N CYS A 3 11.75 23.73 -3.45
CA CYS A 3 11.96 22.56 -4.29
C CYS A 3 12.55 23.03 -5.62
N SER A 4 13.79 22.63 -5.91
CA SER A 4 14.40 22.81 -7.23
C SER A 4 14.32 21.50 -8.00
N PHE A 5 13.73 21.53 -9.19
CA PHE A 5 13.71 20.41 -10.13
C PHE A 5 14.76 20.65 -11.22
N CYS A 6 15.46 19.59 -11.64
CA CYS A 6 16.43 19.64 -12.74
C CYS A 6 15.96 18.71 -13.86
N ALA A 7 15.97 19.20 -15.10
CA ALA A 7 15.73 18.37 -16.27
C ALA A 7 17.06 17.73 -16.72
N PHE A 8 17.11 16.40 -16.79
CA PHE A 8 18.26 15.67 -17.33
C PHE A 8 18.07 15.45 -18.84
N CYS A 9 18.95 16.01 -19.67
CA CYS A 9 18.77 16.04 -21.14
C CYS A 9 19.50 14.96 -21.94
N TYR A 10 20.35 14.13 -21.30
CA TYR A 10 21.27 13.22 -22.03
C TYR A 10 21.24 11.75 -21.58
N ARG A 11 20.42 11.38 -20.59
CA ARG A 11 20.23 9.98 -20.14
C ARG A 11 18.82 9.79 -19.57
N GLY A 12 18.30 8.56 -19.68
CA GLY A 12 17.09 8.16 -18.97
C GLY A 12 17.30 8.10 -17.45
N PRO A 13 16.22 8.09 -16.66
CA PRO A 13 16.32 7.98 -15.21
C PRO A 13 16.91 6.62 -14.79
N PRO A 14 17.48 6.52 -13.57
CA PRO A 14 17.87 5.22 -13.00
C PRO A 14 16.71 4.23 -13.03
N GLY A 15 16.97 2.99 -13.48
CA GLY A 15 15.94 1.95 -13.60
C GLY A 15 15.03 2.06 -14.84
N CYS A 16 15.36 2.89 -15.82
CA CYS A 16 14.59 2.99 -17.06
C CYS A 16 14.61 1.68 -17.87
N ASP A 17 13.42 1.20 -18.24
CA ASP A 17 13.24 -0.03 -19.01
C ASP A 17 13.07 0.19 -20.54
N CYS A 18 13.36 1.39 -21.06
CA CYS A 18 13.35 1.60 -22.53
C CYS A 18 14.50 0.85 -23.24
N ALA A 19 14.41 0.75 -24.57
CA ALA A 19 15.40 0.06 -25.40
C ALA A 19 16.78 0.74 -25.40
N ASP A 20 16.81 2.07 -25.25
CA ASP A 20 18.04 2.87 -25.35
C ASP A 20 18.85 2.94 -24.04
N CYS A 21 18.25 2.54 -22.91
CA CYS A 21 18.90 2.58 -21.61
C CYS A 21 19.62 1.26 -21.29
N PRO A 22 20.83 1.30 -20.70
CA PRO A 22 21.53 0.10 -20.27
C PRO A 22 20.72 -0.64 -19.20
N LYS A 23 20.55 -1.95 -19.36
CA LYS A 23 19.77 -2.82 -18.45
C LYS A 23 20.50 -3.20 -17.16
N THR A 24 21.76 -2.81 -17.04
CA THR A 24 22.54 -3.04 -15.83
C THR A 24 22.02 -2.13 -14.72
N PRO A 25 21.84 -2.59 -13.47
CA PRO A 25 21.47 -1.72 -12.36
C PRO A 25 22.59 -0.70 -12.13
N VAL A 26 22.42 0.52 -12.63
CA VAL A 26 23.37 1.61 -12.41
C VAL A 26 22.84 2.48 -11.27
N GLY A 27 23.18 2.13 -10.04
CA GLY A 27 22.88 2.95 -8.87
C GLY A 27 22.27 2.20 -7.68
N PRO A 28 21.97 2.92 -6.59
CA PRO A 28 21.33 2.34 -5.41
C PRO A 28 19.93 1.81 -5.75
N LEU A 29 19.57 0.70 -5.13
CA LEU A 29 18.23 0.14 -5.23
C LEU A 29 17.20 1.07 -4.57
N ILE A 30 16.00 1.14 -5.14
CA ILE A 30 14.91 2.00 -4.67
C ILE A 30 14.36 1.47 -3.34
N MET A 31 14.43 2.31 -2.30
CA MET A 31 13.95 1.99 -0.94
C MET A 31 12.60 2.64 -0.59
N THR A 32 12.04 3.43 -1.49
CA THR A 32 10.76 4.12 -1.33
C THR A 32 9.61 3.37 -2.01
N HIS A 33 8.41 3.55 -1.47
CA HIS A 33 7.19 3.03 -2.08
C HIS A 33 6.89 3.76 -3.41
N HIS A 34 6.51 3.00 -4.44
CA HIS A 34 6.08 3.58 -5.72
C HIS A 34 4.56 3.78 -5.74
N TRP A 35 4.14 5.00 -5.46
CA TRP A 35 2.76 5.47 -5.60
C TRP A 35 2.63 6.22 -6.92
N ALA A 36 1.68 5.81 -7.76
CA ALA A 36 1.39 6.50 -9.02
C ALA A 36 -0.02 7.12 -8.96
N ASP A 37 -0.14 8.33 -9.49
CA ASP A 37 -1.37 9.11 -9.46
C ASP A 37 -2.36 8.67 -10.55
N PHE A 38 -3.61 8.46 -10.16
CA PHE A 38 -4.73 8.11 -11.04
C PHE A 38 -5.98 8.91 -10.65
N ARG A 39 -6.97 8.93 -11.53
CA ARG A 39 -8.33 9.34 -11.21
C ARG A 39 -9.29 8.18 -11.33
N THR A 40 -10.33 8.18 -10.50
CA THR A 40 -11.40 7.20 -10.63
C THR A 40 -12.06 7.34 -12.00
N GLY A 41 -12.17 6.22 -12.73
CA GLY A 41 -12.71 6.19 -14.08
C GLY A 41 -11.66 6.21 -15.20
N ASP A 42 -10.38 6.45 -14.86
CA ASP A 42 -9.28 6.18 -15.79
C ASP A 42 -9.18 4.67 -16.08
N ASP A 43 -8.53 4.32 -17.20
CA ASP A 43 -8.21 2.93 -17.51
C ASP A 43 -7.38 2.29 -16.40
N PHE A 44 -7.64 1.01 -16.12
CA PHE A 44 -6.88 0.29 -15.11
C PHE A 44 -5.39 0.20 -15.52
N PRO A 45 -4.45 0.43 -14.59
CA PRO A 45 -3.03 0.49 -14.92
C PRO A 45 -2.46 -0.82 -15.47
N THR A 46 -1.45 -0.69 -16.32
CA THR A 46 -0.73 -1.82 -16.95
C THR A 46 0.44 -2.37 -16.13
N GLY A 47 0.86 -1.67 -15.07
CA GLY A 47 1.94 -2.10 -14.17
C GLY A 47 1.49 -3.11 -13.10
N LYS A 48 2.45 -3.63 -12.31
CA LYS A 48 2.17 -4.58 -11.22
C LYS A 48 1.61 -3.87 -9.98
N ALA A 49 0.32 -3.54 -10.01
CA ALA A 49 -0.40 -3.02 -8.84
C ALA A 49 -0.43 -4.05 -7.70
N VAL A 50 -0.24 -3.61 -6.47
CA VAL A 50 -0.19 -4.51 -5.30
C VAL A 50 -1.59 -5.02 -4.96
N ARG A 51 -1.82 -6.31 -5.21
CA ARG A 51 -3.09 -7.00 -4.96
C ARG A 51 -3.17 -7.53 -3.52
N ALA A 52 -4.35 -7.43 -2.92
CA ALA A 52 -4.64 -7.96 -1.60
C ALA A 52 -4.32 -9.47 -1.51
N LEU A 53 -3.51 -9.86 -0.53
CA LEU A 53 -3.02 -11.22 -0.29
C LEU A 53 -2.35 -11.91 -1.50
N ASN A 54 -2.01 -11.15 -2.56
CA ASN A 54 -1.53 -11.69 -3.82
C ASN A 54 -2.49 -12.75 -4.45
N ARG A 55 -3.80 -12.69 -4.15
CA ARG A 55 -4.82 -13.61 -4.67
C ARG A 55 -6.22 -12.97 -4.70
N SER A 56 -7.23 -13.70 -5.18
CA SER A 56 -8.64 -13.30 -5.01
C SER A 56 -9.04 -13.48 -3.55
N LEU A 57 -9.75 -12.51 -3.01
CA LEU A 57 -10.26 -12.53 -1.65
C LEU A 57 -11.56 -13.33 -1.54
N GLN A 58 -11.76 -13.96 -0.38
CA GLN A 58 -13.07 -14.48 0.02
C GLN A 58 -13.92 -13.34 0.59
N THR A 59 -14.32 -12.43 -0.30
CA THR A 59 -15.00 -11.18 0.05
C THR A 59 -16.53 -11.33 0.15
N VAL A 60 -17.21 -10.24 0.48
CA VAL A 60 -18.68 -10.15 0.49
C VAL A 60 -19.24 -10.09 -0.94
N PRO A 61 -20.49 -10.53 -1.20
CA PRO A 61 -21.02 -10.68 -2.57
C PRO A 61 -21.03 -9.41 -3.44
N ALA A 62 -21.06 -8.23 -2.85
CA ALA A 62 -21.12 -6.95 -3.55
C ALA A 62 -19.73 -6.38 -3.91
N GLU A 63 -18.65 -7.00 -3.45
CA GLU A 63 -17.29 -6.52 -3.66
C GLU A 63 -16.54 -7.36 -4.67
N ASN A 64 -15.67 -6.72 -5.44
CA ASN A 64 -14.75 -7.44 -6.33
C ASN A 64 -13.75 -8.24 -5.46
N PRO A 65 -13.56 -9.55 -5.71
CA PRO A 65 -12.53 -10.34 -5.04
C PRO A 65 -11.11 -9.85 -5.28
N ASP A 66 -10.86 -9.13 -6.37
CA ASP A 66 -9.55 -8.65 -6.78
C ASP A 66 -9.38 -7.19 -6.40
N GLN A 67 -8.92 -6.99 -5.16
CA GLN A 67 -8.76 -5.68 -4.54
C GLN A 67 -7.29 -5.25 -4.54
N PHE A 68 -7.02 -3.97 -4.80
CA PHE A 68 -5.68 -3.42 -4.96
C PHE A 68 -5.44 -2.25 -3.99
N VAL A 69 -4.20 -2.12 -3.53
CA VAL A 69 -3.81 -1.09 -2.57
C VAL A 69 -3.83 0.29 -3.22
N ALA A 70 -4.66 1.18 -2.68
CA ALA A 70 -4.79 2.55 -3.13
C ALA A 70 -4.92 3.51 -1.95
N LEU A 71 -4.25 4.65 -2.06
CA LEU A 71 -4.27 5.75 -1.11
C LEU A 71 -5.18 6.86 -1.63
N TRP A 72 -6.02 7.39 -0.75
CA TRP A 72 -6.84 8.56 -1.04
C TRP A 72 -6.67 9.60 0.07
N TRP A 73 -6.46 10.86 -0.32
CA TRP A 73 -6.24 11.93 0.64
C TRP A 73 -7.54 12.68 0.95
N LYS A 74 -8.40 12.02 1.72
CA LYS A 74 -9.43 12.67 2.52
C LYS A 74 -9.20 12.22 3.96
N ASP A 75 -8.53 13.07 4.75
CA ASP A 75 -8.05 12.73 6.10
C ASP A 75 -7.18 11.44 6.17
N CYS A 76 -6.32 11.22 5.17
CA CYS A 76 -5.26 10.19 5.13
C CYS A 76 -5.69 8.73 5.02
N CYS A 77 -6.93 8.46 4.61
CA CYS A 77 -7.48 7.12 4.66
C CYS A 77 -7.61 6.47 3.28
N MET A 78 -7.19 5.20 3.17
CA MET A 78 -7.55 4.35 2.02
C MET A 78 -9.08 4.24 1.95
N LEU A 79 -9.71 5.00 1.05
CA LEU A 79 -11.13 5.04 0.64
C LEU A 79 -12.23 5.14 1.74
N LEU A 80 -11.90 5.22 3.02
CA LEU A 80 -12.85 5.01 4.13
C LEU A 80 -12.64 6.01 5.27
N LEU A 81 -13.67 6.81 5.59
CA LEU A 81 -13.57 7.86 6.61
C LEU A 81 -14.86 7.99 7.43
N GLY A 82 -14.72 8.06 8.75
CA GLY A 82 -15.72 8.62 9.66
C GLY A 82 -17.04 7.85 9.72
N GLY A 83 -17.02 6.52 9.66
CA GLY A 83 -18.25 5.72 9.63
C GLY A 83 -18.84 5.51 8.24
N HIS A 84 -18.31 6.18 7.21
CA HIS A 84 -18.88 6.18 5.86
C HIS A 84 -18.02 5.43 4.85
N GLU A 85 -18.71 4.74 3.94
CA GLU A 85 -18.12 4.15 2.74
C GLU A 85 -18.19 5.14 1.56
N TYR A 86 -17.07 5.34 0.87
CA TYR A 86 -17.01 6.18 -0.32
C TYR A 86 -16.78 5.33 -1.57
N ARG A 87 -17.76 5.34 -2.48
CA ARG A 87 -17.69 4.59 -3.76
C ARG A 87 -17.71 5.48 -5.01
N LYS A 88 -18.08 6.76 -4.86
CA LYS A 88 -18.28 7.72 -5.96
C LYS A 88 -17.60 9.03 -5.62
N ASN A 89 -17.29 9.82 -6.64
CA ASN A 89 -16.69 11.16 -6.49
C ASN A 89 -15.37 11.15 -5.68
N ILE A 90 -14.59 10.09 -5.79
CA ILE A 90 -13.28 9.96 -5.15
C ILE A 90 -12.28 10.94 -5.79
N GLY A 91 -12.36 11.12 -7.11
CA GLY A 91 -11.46 11.99 -7.86
C GLY A 91 -10.07 11.35 -7.96
N SER A 92 -9.05 12.11 -7.56
CA SER A 92 -7.65 11.67 -7.58
C SER A 92 -7.34 10.70 -6.44
N LEU A 93 -6.59 9.65 -6.75
CA LEU A 93 -6.07 8.66 -5.81
C LEU A 93 -4.68 8.20 -6.25
N GLN A 94 -3.98 7.51 -5.38
CA GLN A 94 -2.67 6.92 -5.70
C GLN A 94 -2.76 5.40 -5.60
N ILE A 95 -2.25 4.69 -6.60
CA ILE A 95 -2.20 3.22 -6.60
C ILE A 95 -0.76 2.79 -6.26
N LEU A 96 -0.63 1.80 -5.37
CA LEU A 96 0.68 1.25 -5.00
C LEU A 96 1.13 0.21 -6.03
N PHE A 97 2.35 0.38 -6.51
CA PHE A 97 2.99 -0.55 -7.43
C PHE A 97 4.17 -1.28 -6.80
N GLU A 98 4.33 -2.52 -7.24
CA GLU A 98 5.54 -3.29 -7.02
C GLU A 98 6.50 -3.04 -8.20
N LEU A 99 7.61 -2.36 -7.91
CA LEU A 99 8.66 -2.10 -8.90
C LEU A 99 9.31 -3.42 -9.37
N PRO A 100 9.93 -3.44 -10.57
CA PRO A 100 10.72 -4.58 -11.03
C PRO A 100 11.80 -5.01 -10.02
N GLU A 101 12.09 -6.31 -9.97
CA GLU A 101 13.00 -6.87 -8.96
C GLU A 101 14.42 -6.28 -9.03
N HIS A 102 14.92 -6.02 -10.25
CA HIS A 102 16.28 -5.50 -10.48
C HIS A 102 16.49 -4.05 -10.03
N VAL A 103 15.42 -3.31 -9.72
CA VAL A 103 15.51 -1.89 -9.30
C VAL A 103 15.09 -1.64 -7.86
N ARG A 104 14.36 -2.56 -7.22
CA ARG A 104 13.84 -2.38 -5.85
C ARG A 104 14.75 -3.00 -4.79
N GLY A 105 14.89 -2.31 -3.66
CA GLY A 105 15.72 -2.78 -2.54
C GLY A 105 14.94 -3.50 -1.44
N PHE A 106 13.66 -3.80 -1.66
CA PHE A 106 12.82 -4.53 -0.72
C PHE A 106 11.74 -5.35 -1.44
N ASP A 107 11.17 -6.31 -0.73
CA ASP A 107 10.05 -7.13 -1.20
C ASP A 107 8.82 -6.89 -0.32
N TYR A 108 7.63 -6.98 -0.92
CA TYR A 108 6.35 -6.90 -0.21
C TYR A 108 5.85 -8.30 0.17
N ASP A 109 5.17 -8.38 1.31
CA ASP A 109 4.39 -9.55 1.68
C ASP A 109 3.28 -9.20 2.68
N TRP A 110 2.25 -10.02 2.75
CA TRP A 110 1.11 -9.86 3.66
C TRP A 110 1.35 -10.65 4.95
N ARG A 111 1.59 -9.94 6.06
CA ARG A 111 1.94 -10.56 7.34
C ARG A 111 0.76 -10.57 8.31
N PRO A 112 0.62 -11.61 9.17
CA PRO A 112 -0.30 -11.56 10.29
C PRO A 112 -0.09 -10.30 11.14
N PHE A 113 -1.17 -9.68 11.60
CA PHE A 113 -1.07 -8.49 12.45
C PHE A 113 -0.10 -8.67 13.64
N PRO A 114 -0.11 -9.78 14.41
CA PRO A 114 0.82 -9.95 15.53
C PRO A 114 2.30 -9.98 15.11
N GLU A 115 2.62 -10.40 13.89
CA GLU A 115 3.99 -10.34 13.35
C GLU A 115 4.33 -8.91 12.93
N ALA A 116 3.42 -8.25 12.23
CA ALA A 116 3.57 -6.87 11.76
C ALA A 116 3.65 -5.85 12.92
N ALA A 117 2.97 -6.13 14.04
CA ALA A 117 2.89 -5.29 15.22
C ALA A 117 4.07 -5.44 16.20
N LYS A 118 5.01 -6.37 15.96
CA LYS A 118 6.23 -6.46 16.77
C LYS A 118 6.96 -5.12 16.78
N PHE A 119 7.45 -4.71 17.95
CA PHE A 119 8.28 -3.51 18.10
C PHE A 119 9.77 -3.89 18.12
N GLY A 120 10.64 -2.95 17.74
CA GLY A 120 12.09 -3.15 17.71
C GLY A 120 12.58 -3.81 16.41
N ASP A 121 13.66 -4.58 16.53
CA ASP A 121 14.28 -5.25 15.39
C ASP A 121 13.36 -6.35 14.85
N LYS A 122 12.82 -6.09 13.66
CA LYS A 122 12.01 -7.04 12.91
C LYS A 122 12.40 -7.01 11.46
N GLU A 123 12.23 -8.16 10.82
CA GLU A 123 12.52 -8.32 9.40
C GLU A 123 11.45 -7.64 8.51
N TRP A 124 10.19 -7.68 8.96
CA TRP A 124 9.03 -7.18 8.23
C TRP A 124 8.48 -5.89 8.86
N HIS A 125 8.55 -4.80 8.11
CA HIS A 125 8.04 -3.51 8.53
C HIS A 125 6.71 -3.23 7.82
N PRO A 126 5.64 -2.83 8.53
CA PRO A 126 4.40 -2.38 7.90
C PRO A 126 4.69 -1.30 6.85
N VAL A 127 4.04 -1.40 5.69
CA VAL A 127 3.95 -0.29 4.75
C VAL A 127 3.09 0.77 5.39
N HIS A 128 3.56 2.00 5.55
CA HIS A 128 2.80 3.04 6.23
C HIS A 128 2.91 4.41 5.57
N VAL A 129 1.87 5.20 5.73
CA VAL A 129 1.86 6.64 5.47
C VAL A 129 1.73 7.34 6.81
N ASN A 130 2.70 8.23 7.11
CA ASN A 130 2.73 8.94 8.39
C ASN A 130 1.63 9.99 8.47
N HIS A 131 0.99 10.06 9.63
CA HIS A 131 0.02 11.12 9.93
C HIS A 131 -0.01 11.44 11.42
N HIS A 132 -0.31 12.69 11.77
CA HIS A 132 -0.31 13.16 13.17
C HIS A 132 -1.32 12.43 14.07
N LYS A 133 -2.33 11.77 13.50
CA LYS A 133 -3.33 10.96 14.24
C LYS A 133 -2.98 9.48 14.35
N GLY A 134 -1.90 9.03 13.72
CA GLY A 134 -1.53 7.62 13.63
C GLY A 134 -1.06 7.25 12.22
N ASP A 135 -0.06 6.38 12.15
CA ASP A 135 0.48 5.88 10.88
C ASP A 135 -0.46 4.83 10.30
N ILE A 136 -0.83 4.99 9.03
CA ILE A 136 -1.83 4.14 8.39
C ILE A 136 -1.15 3.16 7.44
N SER A 137 -1.44 1.87 7.64
CA SER A 137 -0.95 0.77 6.81
C SER A 137 -2.09 0.13 6.00
N PRO A 138 -1.82 -0.38 4.79
CA PRO A 138 -2.77 -1.25 4.08
C PRO A 138 -2.95 -2.58 4.83
N GLY A 139 -4.18 -3.07 4.93
CA GLY A 139 -4.44 -4.36 5.54
C GLY A 139 -5.73 -5.02 5.07
N VAL A 140 -5.75 -6.35 5.07
CA VAL A 140 -6.97 -7.14 4.88
C VAL A 140 -7.61 -7.35 6.24
N VAL A 141 -8.80 -6.79 6.38
CA VAL A 141 -9.64 -6.78 7.58
C VAL A 141 -10.65 -7.92 7.47
N MET A 142 -10.78 -8.69 8.55
CA MET A 142 -11.77 -9.77 8.63
C MET A 142 -13.09 -9.21 9.16
N VAL A 143 -14.09 -9.10 8.29
CA VAL A 143 -15.43 -8.60 8.64
C VAL A 143 -16.43 -9.74 8.44
N ASP A 144 -17.07 -10.20 9.52
CA ASP A 144 -18.06 -11.28 9.50
C ASP A 144 -17.56 -12.56 8.78
N GLY A 145 -16.27 -12.89 8.97
CA GLY A 145 -15.62 -14.03 8.33
C GLY A 145 -15.24 -13.83 6.86
N LYS A 146 -15.40 -12.61 6.32
CA LYS A 146 -15.02 -12.24 4.96
C LYS A 146 -13.81 -11.32 4.93
N GLU A 147 -13.08 -11.39 3.83
CA GLU A 147 -11.85 -10.63 3.61
C GLU A 147 -12.15 -9.32 2.86
N LEU A 148 -11.76 -8.19 3.43
CA LEU A 148 -11.87 -6.87 2.80
C LEU A 148 -10.56 -6.10 2.92
N LEU A 149 -10.08 -5.53 1.83
CA LEU A 149 -8.97 -4.59 1.87
C LEU A 149 -9.42 -3.27 2.48
N GLY A 150 -8.67 -2.81 3.47
CA GLY A 150 -8.92 -1.58 4.19
C GLY A 150 -7.64 -1.04 4.81
N LYS A 151 -7.79 -0.30 5.91
CA LYS A 151 -6.69 0.35 6.61
C LYS A 151 -6.45 -0.25 7.98
N VAL A 152 -5.20 -0.24 8.42
CA VAL A 152 -4.75 -0.71 9.73
C VAL A 152 -3.82 0.32 10.33
N ASP A 153 -4.17 0.84 11.50
CA ASP A 153 -3.27 1.55 12.39
C ASP A 153 -2.71 0.54 13.39
N VAL A 154 -1.48 0.12 13.11
CA VAL A 154 -0.81 -0.96 13.85
C VAL A 154 -0.51 -0.53 15.28
N ARG A 155 -0.14 0.73 15.50
CA ARG A 155 0.24 1.23 16.84
C ARG A 155 -0.97 1.39 17.74
N ASN A 156 -2.10 1.82 17.19
CA ASN A 156 -3.33 2.05 17.95
C ASN A 156 -4.30 0.86 17.94
N GLU A 157 -3.85 -0.31 17.44
CA GLU A 157 -4.65 -1.53 17.29
C GLU A 157 -6.05 -1.25 16.71
N ARG A 158 -6.08 -0.55 15.58
CA ARG A 158 -7.32 -0.17 14.88
C ARG A 158 -7.26 -0.63 13.44
N ALA A 159 -8.33 -1.26 12.96
CA ALA A 159 -8.47 -1.64 11.56
C ALA A 159 -9.87 -1.35 11.07
N SER A 160 -10.02 -0.92 9.82
CA SER A 160 -11.36 -0.78 9.23
C SER A 160 -11.41 -0.98 7.74
N ALA A 161 -12.57 -1.45 7.29
CA ALA A 161 -12.95 -1.64 5.89
C ALA A 161 -14.37 -1.11 5.65
N GLY A 162 -14.66 -0.64 4.44
CA GLY A 162 -15.99 -0.19 4.05
C GLY A 162 -16.74 -1.31 3.38
N THR A 163 -18.01 -1.44 3.75
CA THR A 163 -18.92 -2.37 3.10
C THR A 163 -20.35 -1.95 3.42
N ALA A 164 -21.25 -2.16 2.47
CA ALA A 164 -22.68 -1.90 2.64
C ALA A 164 -23.01 -0.48 3.17
N GLY A 165 -22.31 0.54 2.70
CA GLY A 165 -22.54 1.94 3.04
C GLY A 165 -21.93 2.40 4.37
N ALA A 166 -21.25 1.53 5.12
CA ALA A 166 -20.70 1.83 6.43
C ALA A 166 -19.23 1.44 6.57
N GLU A 167 -18.51 2.13 7.46
CA GLU A 167 -17.18 1.70 7.93
C GLU A 167 -17.36 0.62 9.02
N LYS A 168 -16.74 -0.53 8.82
CA LYS A 168 -16.64 -1.61 9.80
C LYS A 168 -15.31 -1.48 10.54
N LEU A 169 -15.39 -1.13 11.82
CA LEU A 169 -14.23 -0.87 12.69
C LEU A 169 -13.95 -2.07 13.60
N LEU A 170 -12.69 -2.49 13.64
CA LEU A 170 -12.12 -3.41 14.61
C LEU A 170 -11.12 -2.66 15.51
N VAL A 171 -11.13 -3.00 16.79
CA VAL A 171 -10.26 -2.41 17.83
C VAL A 171 -9.68 -3.48 18.74
N GLY A 172 -8.46 -3.25 19.25
CA GLY A 172 -7.80 -4.15 20.20
C GLY A 172 -7.65 -5.56 19.65
N PRO A 173 -7.90 -6.64 20.43
CA PRO A 173 -7.66 -8.02 20.00
C PRO A 173 -8.35 -8.44 18.69
N ALA A 174 -9.45 -7.78 18.30
CA ALA A 174 -10.14 -8.09 17.06
C ALA A 174 -9.27 -7.86 15.82
N VAL A 175 -8.33 -6.90 15.86
CA VAL A 175 -7.44 -6.61 14.73
C VAL A 175 -6.37 -7.68 14.51
N HIS A 176 -6.16 -8.58 15.47
CA HIS A 176 -5.13 -9.63 15.38
C HIS A 176 -5.44 -10.67 14.29
N SER A 177 -6.69 -10.73 13.84
CA SER A 177 -7.14 -11.52 12.70
C SER A 177 -6.73 -10.93 11.34
N CYS A 178 -6.36 -9.64 11.30
CA CYS A 178 -6.01 -8.94 10.06
C CYS A 178 -4.66 -9.42 9.49
N LYS A 179 -4.50 -9.22 8.18
CA LYS A 179 -3.20 -9.25 7.50
C LYS A 179 -2.78 -7.83 7.16
N VAL A 180 -1.52 -7.49 7.38
CA VAL A 180 -0.96 -6.16 7.12
C VAL A 180 0.05 -6.28 5.99
N LEU A 181 0.00 -5.36 5.03
CA LEU A 181 1.04 -5.29 4.01
C LEU A 181 2.34 -4.82 4.67
N CYS A 182 3.39 -5.62 4.55
CA CYS A 182 4.71 -5.33 5.06
C CYS A 182 5.73 -5.30 3.91
N ARG A 183 6.88 -4.70 4.20
CA ARG A 183 8.08 -4.70 3.37
C ARG A 183 9.27 -5.28 4.15
N ARG A 184 10.16 -5.96 3.44
CA ARG A 184 11.44 -6.46 3.97
C ARG A 184 12.58 -6.02 3.05
N ALA A 185 13.62 -5.41 3.63
CA ALA A 185 14.80 -5.00 2.88
C ALA A 185 15.56 -6.22 2.32
N LYS A 186 16.04 -6.12 1.08
CA LYS A 186 16.94 -7.11 0.48
C LYS A 186 18.32 -7.05 1.15
N PRO A 187 19.15 -8.10 1.06
CA PRO A 187 20.51 -8.08 1.60
C PRO A 187 21.30 -6.85 1.12
N GLY A 188 21.92 -6.13 2.04
CA GLY A 188 22.68 -4.90 1.76
C GLY A 188 21.83 -3.62 1.69
N CYS A 189 20.50 -3.72 1.75
CA CYS A 189 19.58 -2.58 1.83
C CYS A 189 19.14 -2.31 3.27
N LYS A 190 18.78 -1.06 3.58
CA LYS A 190 18.25 -0.65 4.88
C LYS A 190 17.10 0.33 4.67
N PHE A 191 16.10 0.25 5.54
CA PHE A 191 15.08 1.29 5.64
C PHE A 191 15.62 2.43 6.51
N ASP A 192 15.30 3.66 6.12
CA ASP A 192 15.64 4.88 6.84
C ASP A 192 14.74 5.08 8.07
#